data_AF-A0A2V6VFJ8-F1
#
_entry.id   AF-A0A2V6VFJ8-F1
#
_cell.length_a   1.000
_cell.length_b   1.000
_cell.length_c   1.000
_cell.angle_alpha   90.00
_cell.angle_beta   90.00
_cell.angle_gamma   90.00
#
_symmetry.space_group_name_H-M   'P 1'
#
loop_
_entity.id
_entity.type
_entity.pdbx_description
1 polymer ?
#
loop_
_entity_poly.entity_id
_entity_poly.type
_entity_poly.pdbx_seq_one_letter_code
_entity_poly.pdbx_strand_id
1 'polypeptide(L)'
;MDPAPVAIILRQSPDWGRLDDTFLAQTDAFDRLIGRPPGFTRGNIELWNATFLVSFFETRSFLKELCLRNLRLVRGAEIYAGPLPAGGQASVFLFVDDDDWFRPDVAGHLLPHADEVDGLTWWSIRYDGGVAVRSDADGFCFTNNYAVTRRAIREVGFSLDRFFQHGHANAAFQSPGFCPAHLKLALSATIKHPASTVALEQSLAHGMTRDTLVASVESFVERAQRHRFDRDTDWMAKPAGEITDFFRRVLRHLR
;
A
#
# COMPACT_ATOMS: atom_id res chain seq x y z
N MET A 1 -4.35 -28.84 -7.04
CA MET A 1 -3.94 -27.96 -5.93
C MET A 1 -5.20 -27.38 -5.36
N ASP A 2 -5.40 -27.51 -4.05
CA ASP A 2 -6.52 -26.85 -3.38
C ASP A 2 -6.33 -25.32 -3.49
N PRO A 3 -7.40 -24.56 -3.73
CA PRO A 3 -7.30 -23.11 -3.85
C PRO A 3 -6.77 -22.49 -2.57
N ALA A 4 -6.00 -21.40 -2.72
CA ALA A 4 -5.43 -20.72 -1.56
C ALA A 4 -6.56 -20.19 -0.65
N PRO A 5 -6.48 -20.40 0.68
CA PRO A 5 -7.51 -19.95 1.61
C PRO A 5 -7.55 -18.43 1.76
N VAL A 6 -6.51 -17.70 1.33
CA VAL A 6 -6.46 -16.23 1.31
C VAL A 6 -6.24 -15.72 -0.11
N ALA A 7 -6.96 -14.67 -0.49
CA ALA A 7 -6.73 -13.94 -1.73
C ALA A 7 -6.23 -12.52 -1.41
N ILE A 8 -5.08 -12.14 -1.97
CA ILE A 8 -4.54 -10.78 -1.95
C ILE A 8 -4.96 -10.08 -3.25
N ILE A 9 -5.80 -9.07 -3.12
CA ILE A 9 -6.36 -8.28 -4.21
C ILE A 9 -5.55 -6.99 -4.33
N LEU A 10 -4.80 -6.87 -5.43
CA LEU A 10 -4.09 -5.65 -5.76
C LEU A 10 -5.09 -4.58 -6.20
N ARG A 11 -5.03 -3.43 -5.53
CA ARG A 11 -5.80 -2.26 -5.94
C ARG A 11 -5.20 -1.65 -7.20
N GLN A 12 -6.07 -1.08 -8.03
CA GLN A 12 -5.64 -0.47 -9.29
C GLN A 12 -4.65 0.65 -9.01
N SER A 13 -3.42 0.47 -9.48
CA SER A 13 -2.45 1.53 -9.67
C SER A 13 -2.41 1.88 -11.17
N PRO A 14 -2.12 3.14 -11.52
CA PRO A 14 -1.79 3.49 -12.90
C PRO A 14 -0.70 2.59 -13.45
N ASP A 15 -0.75 2.29 -14.75
CA ASP A 15 0.39 1.66 -15.40
C ASP A 15 1.54 2.68 -15.46
N TRP A 16 2.42 2.60 -14.48
CA TRP A 16 3.62 3.43 -14.37
C TRP A 16 4.68 3.06 -15.43
N GLY A 17 4.38 2.22 -16.44
CA GLY A 17 5.34 1.83 -17.47
C GLY A 17 5.53 2.84 -18.59
N ARG A 18 4.58 3.78 -18.83
CA ARG A 18 4.62 4.71 -19.97
C ARG A 18 3.96 6.06 -19.68
N LEU A 19 4.63 7.15 -20.06
CA LEU A 19 4.03 8.47 -20.26
C LEU A 19 3.45 8.53 -21.68
N ASP A 20 2.16 8.29 -21.83
CA ASP A 20 1.43 8.60 -23.06
C ASP A 20 0.20 9.49 -22.75
N ASP A 21 -0.53 9.88 -23.79
CA ASP A 21 -1.74 10.71 -23.63
C ASP A 21 -2.80 10.04 -22.74
N THR A 22 -2.82 8.70 -22.70
CA THR A 22 -3.71 7.94 -21.83
C THR A 22 -3.30 8.09 -20.37
N PHE A 23 -2.00 8.04 -20.08
CA PHE A 23 -1.45 8.33 -18.76
C PHE A 23 -1.76 9.76 -18.31
N LEU A 24 -1.64 10.76 -19.19
CA LEU A 24 -1.96 12.15 -18.86
C LEU A 24 -3.43 12.32 -18.45
N ALA A 25 -4.36 11.75 -19.20
CA ALA A 25 -5.79 11.77 -18.85
C ALA A 25 -6.07 11.02 -17.54
N GLN A 26 -5.36 9.91 -17.27
CA GLN A 26 -5.45 9.16 -16.02
C GLN A 26 -4.91 9.98 -14.83
N THR A 27 -3.81 10.73 -15.00
CA THR A 27 -3.26 11.57 -13.92
C THR A 27 -4.21 12.69 -13.52
N ASP A 28 -4.91 13.32 -14.46
CA ASP A 28 -5.90 14.36 -14.13
C ASP A 28 -7.15 13.77 -13.45
N ALA A 29 -7.57 12.57 -13.84
CA ALA A 29 -8.65 11.85 -13.16
C ALA A 29 -8.25 11.44 -11.73
N PHE A 30 -7.00 11.01 -11.56
CA PHE A 30 -6.44 10.68 -10.26
C PHE A 30 -6.33 11.92 -9.37
N ASP A 31 -5.82 13.05 -9.89
CA ASP A 31 -5.75 14.32 -9.16
C ASP A 31 -7.12 14.73 -8.63
N ARG A 32 -8.19 14.63 -9.46
CA ARG A 32 -9.56 14.87 -9.01
C ARG A 32 -10.02 13.91 -7.92
N LEU A 33 -9.73 12.62 -8.07
CA LEU A 33 -10.08 11.58 -7.09
C LEU A 33 -9.46 11.87 -5.72
N ILE A 34 -8.23 12.38 -5.68
CA ILE A 34 -7.52 12.72 -4.45
C ILE A 34 -7.72 14.18 -4.00
N GLY A 35 -8.61 14.94 -4.67
CA GLY A 35 -8.92 16.32 -4.31
C GLY A 35 -7.79 17.31 -4.57
N ARG A 36 -7.04 17.13 -5.65
CA ARG A 36 -5.92 17.99 -6.10
C ARG A 36 -6.26 18.66 -7.44
N PRO A 37 -5.66 19.83 -7.74
CA PRO A 37 -5.87 20.49 -9.02
C PRO A 37 -5.30 19.63 -10.16
N PRO A 38 -5.91 19.65 -11.38
CA PRO A 38 -5.36 18.96 -12.54
C PRO A 38 -3.91 19.35 -12.81
N GLY A 39 -3.08 18.38 -13.19
CA GLY A 39 -1.65 18.57 -13.43
C GLY A 39 -0.76 18.50 -12.17
N PHE A 40 -1.34 18.32 -10.98
CA PHE A 40 -0.57 18.18 -9.74
C PHE A 40 0.36 16.95 -9.79
N THR A 41 -0.17 15.78 -10.14
CA THR A 41 0.64 14.56 -10.26
C THR A 41 1.67 14.69 -11.39
N ARG A 42 1.31 15.35 -12.49
CA ARG A 42 2.22 15.59 -13.62
C ARG A 42 3.42 16.44 -13.22
N GLY A 43 3.20 17.58 -12.55
CA GLY A 43 4.27 18.47 -12.12
C GLY A 43 5.27 17.79 -11.19
N ASN A 44 4.77 16.91 -10.31
CA ASN A 44 5.60 16.07 -9.44
C ASN A 44 6.49 15.09 -10.23
N ILE A 45 5.95 14.44 -11.26
CA ILE A 45 6.70 13.54 -12.15
C ILE A 45 7.76 14.30 -12.93
N GLU A 46 7.41 15.46 -13.49
CA GLU A 46 8.32 16.32 -14.24
C GLU A 46 9.47 16.81 -13.36
N LEU A 47 9.17 17.28 -12.14
CA LEU A 47 10.18 17.69 -11.17
C LEU A 47 11.13 16.54 -10.80
N TRP A 48 10.59 15.34 -10.58
CA TRP A 48 11.39 14.14 -10.31
C TRP A 48 12.35 13.85 -11.46
N ASN A 49 11.83 13.77 -12.69
CA ASN A 49 12.59 13.42 -13.88
C ASN A 49 13.64 14.49 -14.26
N ALA A 50 13.38 15.75 -13.91
CA ALA A 50 14.35 16.84 -14.04
C ALA A 50 15.46 16.80 -12.97
N THR A 51 15.18 16.21 -11.81
CA THR A 51 16.10 16.18 -10.66
C THR A 51 17.02 14.96 -10.66
N PHE A 52 16.50 13.79 -10.99
CA PHE A 52 17.22 12.51 -10.91
C PHE A 52 17.41 11.88 -12.30
N LEU A 53 18.51 11.15 -12.49
CA LEU A 53 18.72 10.33 -13.69
C LEU A 53 17.79 9.10 -13.70
N VAL A 54 17.48 8.55 -12.52
CA VAL A 54 16.48 7.49 -12.35
C VAL A 54 15.10 8.11 -12.43
N SER A 55 14.34 7.75 -13.46
CA SER A 55 13.01 8.32 -13.67
C SER A 55 12.02 7.94 -12.57
N PHE A 56 10.94 8.71 -12.49
CA PHE A 56 9.83 8.45 -11.57
C PHE A 56 9.23 7.06 -11.83
N PHE A 57 9.14 6.66 -13.11
CA PHE A 57 8.59 5.38 -13.54
C PHE A 57 9.48 4.20 -13.19
N GLU A 58 10.79 4.31 -13.41
CA GLU A 58 11.75 3.31 -12.95
C GLU A 58 11.68 3.15 -11.42
N THR A 59 11.50 4.26 -10.69
CA THR A 59 11.31 4.24 -9.24
C THR A 59 10.03 3.52 -8.84
N ARG A 60 8.88 3.85 -9.43
CA ARG A 60 7.61 3.17 -9.16
C ARG A 60 7.64 1.69 -9.55
N SER A 61 8.26 1.34 -10.67
CA SER A 61 8.42 -0.05 -11.12
C SER A 61 9.24 -0.87 -10.13
N PHE A 62 10.38 -0.33 -9.66
CA PHE A 62 11.20 -1.00 -8.65
C PHE A 62 10.43 -1.25 -7.35
N LEU A 63 9.70 -0.25 -6.86
CA LEU A 63 8.92 -0.36 -5.62
C LEU A 63 7.79 -1.38 -5.77
N LYS A 64 7.12 -1.40 -6.92
CA LYS A 64 6.10 -2.39 -7.26
C LYS A 64 6.64 -3.80 -7.28
N GLU A 65 7.77 -4.03 -7.95
CA GLU A 65 8.41 -5.34 -7.96
C GLU A 65 8.78 -5.82 -6.56
N LEU A 66 9.29 -4.92 -5.72
CA LEU A 66 9.61 -5.22 -4.34
C LEU A 66 8.37 -5.60 -3.53
N CYS A 67 7.29 -4.83 -3.65
CA CYS A 67 6.00 -5.17 -3.05
C CYS A 67 5.52 -6.55 -3.51
N LEU A 68 5.48 -6.81 -4.83
CA LEU A 68 5.08 -8.11 -5.36
C LEU A 68 5.95 -9.26 -4.86
N ARG A 69 7.25 -9.04 -4.60
CA ARG A 69 8.10 -10.04 -3.93
C ARG A 69 7.65 -10.27 -2.49
N ASN A 70 7.37 -9.23 -1.71
CA ASN A 70 6.85 -9.36 -0.34
C ASN A 70 5.51 -10.12 -0.33
N LEU A 71 4.56 -9.77 -1.20
CA LEU A 71 3.24 -10.41 -1.25
C LEU A 71 3.34 -11.90 -1.59
N ARG A 72 4.29 -12.31 -2.45
CA ARG A 72 4.53 -13.73 -2.76
C ARG A 72 5.10 -14.53 -1.59
N LEU A 73 5.62 -13.88 -0.55
CA LEU A 73 6.08 -14.55 0.67
C LEU A 73 4.93 -14.84 1.65
N VAL A 74 3.74 -14.30 1.41
CA VAL A 74 2.58 -14.56 2.26
C VAL A 74 2.14 -16.01 2.07
N ARG A 75 2.32 -16.82 3.11
CA ARG A 75 2.01 -18.25 3.07
C ARG A 75 0.49 -18.46 3.04
N GLY A 76 0.03 -19.35 2.18
CA GLY A 76 -1.39 -19.67 2.04
C GLY A 76 -2.21 -18.59 1.33
N ALA A 77 -1.57 -17.67 0.61
CA ALA A 77 -2.24 -16.64 -0.18
C ALA A 77 -1.93 -16.74 -1.67
N GLU A 78 -2.89 -16.32 -2.48
CA GLU A 78 -2.75 -16.12 -3.93
C GLU A 78 -3.00 -14.65 -4.27
N ILE A 79 -2.25 -14.10 -5.23
CA ILE A 79 -2.30 -12.69 -5.62
C ILE A 79 -3.14 -12.53 -6.88
N TYR A 80 -4.08 -11.59 -6.85
CA TYR A 80 -4.97 -11.26 -7.96
C TYR A 80 -4.78 -9.80 -8.35
N ALA A 81 -4.54 -9.56 -9.65
CA ALA A 81 -4.54 -8.22 -10.22
C ALA A 81 -5.97 -7.86 -10.65
N GLY A 82 -6.63 -6.99 -9.89
CA GLY A 82 -8.02 -6.60 -10.15
C GLY A 82 -9.07 -7.50 -9.48
N PRO A 83 -10.33 -7.49 -9.96
CA PRO A 83 -11.42 -8.20 -9.30
C PRO A 83 -11.20 -9.72 -9.31
N LEU A 84 -11.68 -10.38 -8.27
CA LEU A 84 -11.58 -11.84 -8.17
C LEU A 84 -12.41 -12.53 -9.26
N PRO A 85 -11.91 -13.65 -9.82
CA PRO A 85 -12.69 -14.45 -10.74
C PRO A 85 -13.94 -15.02 -10.05
N ALA A 86 -15.03 -15.07 -10.80
CA ALA A 86 -16.27 -15.69 -10.34
C ALA A 86 -16.00 -17.14 -9.91
N GLY A 87 -16.44 -17.49 -8.70
CA GLY A 87 -16.24 -18.84 -8.14
C GLY A 87 -14.94 -19.04 -7.35
N GLY A 88 -14.16 -17.99 -7.07
CA GLY A 88 -13.01 -18.06 -6.15
C GLY A 88 -13.39 -18.71 -4.81
N GLN A 89 -12.47 -19.47 -4.21
CA GLN A 89 -12.72 -20.26 -2.99
C GLN A 89 -12.04 -19.71 -1.72
N ALA A 90 -11.30 -18.60 -1.80
CA ALA A 90 -10.66 -17.98 -0.64
C ALA A 90 -11.65 -17.65 0.49
N SER A 91 -11.29 -17.96 1.72
CA SER A 91 -12.07 -17.64 2.92
C SER A 91 -11.84 -16.20 3.39
N VAL A 92 -10.70 -15.61 3.05
CA VAL A 92 -10.33 -14.24 3.43
C VAL A 92 -9.79 -13.48 2.22
N PHE A 93 -10.19 -12.21 2.12
CA PHE A 93 -9.86 -11.28 1.03
C PHE A 93 -9.08 -10.09 1.61
N LEU A 94 -7.82 -9.96 1.22
CA LEU A 94 -6.94 -8.84 1.57
C LEU A 94 -6.92 -7.83 0.43
N PHE A 95 -6.89 -6.54 0.75
CA PHE A 95 -6.77 -5.46 -0.22
C PHE A 95 -5.49 -4.68 0.05
N VAL A 96 -4.74 -4.36 -1.00
CA VAL A 96 -3.42 -3.73 -0.84
C VAL A 96 -3.08 -2.87 -2.05
N ASP A 97 -2.38 -1.75 -1.83
CA ASP A 97 -1.77 -0.98 -2.92
C ASP A 97 -0.50 -1.67 -3.42
N ASP A 98 -0.09 -1.39 -4.64
CA ASP A 98 1.03 -2.09 -5.28
C ASP A 98 2.42 -1.69 -4.77
N ASP A 99 2.49 -0.89 -3.72
CA ASP A 99 3.69 -0.46 -3.00
C ASP A 99 3.64 -0.78 -1.49
N ASP A 100 2.57 -1.41 -1.01
CA ASP A 100 2.33 -1.74 0.40
C ASP A 100 2.70 -3.20 0.73
N TRP A 101 2.99 -3.51 2.00
CA TRP A 101 3.45 -4.85 2.41
C TRP A 101 2.52 -5.57 3.38
N PHE A 102 2.61 -6.90 3.37
CA PHE A 102 2.07 -7.78 4.40
C PHE A 102 3.17 -8.55 5.12
N ARG A 103 2.88 -8.88 6.38
CA ARG A 103 3.68 -9.83 7.14
C ARG A 103 3.57 -11.23 6.51
N PRO A 104 4.65 -12.00 6.32
CA PRO A 104 4.60 -13.29 5.60
C PRO A 104 3.69 -14.38 6.21
N ASP A 105 3.36 -14.25 7.49
CA ASP A 105 2.48 -15.17 8.22
C ASP A 105 1.05 -14.60 8.42
N VAL A 106 0.69 -13.49 7.78
CA VAL A 106 -0.60 -12.79 7.98
C VAL A 106 -1.79 -13.74 7.88
N ALA A 107 -1.80 -14.67 6.93
CA ALA A 107 -2.88 -15.64 6.77
C ALA A 107 -3.13 -16.48 8.05
N GLY A 108 -2.06 -16.87 8.75
CA GLY A 108 -2.15 -17.65 9.98
C GLY A 108 -2.82 -16.90 11.14
N HIS A 109 -2.81 -15.57 11.10
CA HIS A 109 -3.50 -14.73 12.08
C HIS A 109 -4.96 -14.45 11.71
N LEU A 110 -5.31 -14.51 10.42
CA LEU A 110 -6.65 -14.17 9.94
C LEU A 110 -7.59 -15.37 9.83
N LEU A 111 -7.08 -16.50 9.33
CA LEU A 111 -7.89 -17.69 9.08
C LEU A 111 -8.62 -18.26 10.30
N PRO A 112 -8.08 -18.23 11.53
CA PRO A 112 -8.80 -18.69 12.72
C PRO A 112 -10.13 -17.96 12.97
N HIS A 113 -10.33 -16.78 12.38
CA HIS A 113 -11.53 -15.96 12.56
C HIS A 113 -12.47 -15.98 11.36
N ALA A 114 -12.08 -16.59 10.24
CA ALA A 114 -12.72 -16.38 8.94
C ALA A 114 -14.21 -16.75 8.89
N ASP A 115 -14.64 -17.72 9.70
CA ASP A 115 -16.03 -18.20 9.73
C ASP A 115 -16.90 -17.49 10.79
N GLU A 116 -16.29 -16.70 11.68
CA GLU A 116 -16.95 -16.08 12.84
C GLU A 116 -17.33 -14.61 12.59
N VAL A 117 -16.59 -13.91 11.73
CA VAL A 117 -16.71 -12.46 11.53
C VAL A 117 -16.86 -12.10 10.06
N ASP A 118 -17.40 -10.93 9.77
CA ASP A 118 -17.55 -10.42 8.41
C ASP A 118 -16.27 -9.74 7.90
N GLY A 119 -15.50 -9.18 8.82
CA GLY A 119 -14.26 -8.50 8.51
C GLY A 119 -13.28 -8.44 9.67
N LEU A 120 -12.02 -8.25 9.33
CA LEU A 120 -10.91 -8.15 10.27
C LEU A 120 -10.21 -6.82 10.03
N THR A 121 -9.83 -6.15 11.11
CA THR A 121 -8.88 -5.02 11.09
C THR A 121 -7.72 -5.31 12.03
N TRP A 122 -6.61 -4.62 11.85
CA TRP A 122 -5.45 -4.70 12.73
C TRP A 122 -4.65 -3.40 12.75
N TRP A 123 -3.58 -3.31 13.54
CA TRP A 123 -2.76 -2.12 13.60
C TRP A 123 -2.01 -1.87 12.30
N SER A 124 -2.20 -0.69 11.70
CA SER A 124 -1.49 -0.29 10.49
C SER A 124 -0.08 0.20 10.83
N ILE A 125 0.94 -0.24 10.09
CA ILE A 125 2.26 0.38 10.14
C ILE A 125 2.36 1.43 9.04
N ARG A 126 2.86 2.63 9.35
CA ARG A 126 3.40 3.57 8.35
C ARG A 126 4.92 3.42 8.31
N TYR A 127 5.47 3.24 7.11
CA TYR A 127 6.91 3.28 6.87
C TYR A 127 7.29 4.45 5.96
N ASP A 128 8.04 5.42 6.49
CA ASP A 128 8.59 6.57 5.75
C ASP A 128 10.10 6.74 5.98
N GLY A 129 10.79 5.61 6.17
CA GLY A 129 12.16 5.52 6.66
C GLY A 129 12.20 5.29 8.17
N GLY A 130 11.15 5.63 8.91
CA GLY A 130 10.90 5.09 10.25
C GLY A 130 9.68 4.17 10.24
N VAL A 131 9.52 3.37 11.29
CA VAL A 131 8.28 2.61 11.56
C VAL A 131 7.44 3.40 12.56
N ALA A 132 6.17 3.62 12.22
CA ALA A 132 5.15 4.11 13.14
C ALA A 132 3.95 3.15 13.13
N VAL A 133 3.74 2.45 14.25
CA VAL A 133 2.56 1.61 14.46
C VAL A 133 1.39 2.51 14.87
N ARG A 134 0.28 2.42 14.15
CA ARG A 134 -0.96 3.15 14.42
C ARG A 134 -1.93 2.25 15.19
N SER A 135 -1.75 2.21 16.50
CA SER A 135 -2.61 1.46 17.43
C SER A 135 -3.76 2.27 18.03
N ASP A 136 -3.85 3.55 17.70
CA ASP A 136 -4.88 4.49 18.16
C ASP A 136 -6.10 4.55 17.24
N ALA A 137 -6.01 3.92 16.06
CA ALA A 137 -7.05 3.87 15.04
C ALA A 137 -7.71 2.48 14.96
N ASP A 138 -7.99 1.87 16.11
CA ASP A 138 -8.65 0.56 16.21
C ASP A 138 -9.98 0.57 15.43
N GLY A 139 -10.19 -0.45 14.59
CA GLY A 139 -11.37 -0.58 13.74
C GLY A 139 -11.38 0.30 12.47
N PHE A 140 -10.39 1.18 12.26
CA PHE A 140 -10.31 1.99 11.05
C PHE A 140 -9.67 1.22 9.88
N CYS A 141 -10.24 1.33 8.68
CA CYS A 141 -9.69 0.75 7.46
C CYS A 141 -8.78 1.75 6.72
N PHE A 142 -7.47 1.53 6.80
CA PHE A 142 -6.43 2.11 5.94
C PHE A 142 -6.24 1.29 4.66
N THR A 143 -5.21 1.63 3.88
CA THR A 143 -4.92 1.05 2.57
C THR A 143 -4.69 -0.47 2.55
N ASN A 144 -4.30 -1.04 3.69
CA ASN A 144 -3.88 -2.43 3.76
C ASN A 144 -4.02 -3.04 5.17
N ASN A 145 -4.82 -2.49 6.08
CA ASN A 145 -4.96 -3.04 7.45
C ASN A 145 -6.31 -3.71 7.72
N TYR A 146 -6.99 -4.16 6.67
CA TYR A 146 -8.27 -4.82 6.78
C TYR A 146 -8.38 -6.02 5.83
N ALA A 147 -9.24 -6.95 6.19
CA ALA A 147 -9.61 -8.09 5.38
C ALA A 147 -11.12 -8.32 5.47
N VAL A 148 -11.70 -8.85 4.39
CA VAL A 148 -13.11 -9.25 4.34
C VAL A 148 -13.16 -10.76 4.32
N THR A 149 -14.10 -11.36 5.05
CA THR A 149 -14.25 -12.82 5.03
C THR A 149 -15.30 -13.23 4.00
N ARG A 150 -15.31 -14.52 3.65
CA ARG A 150 -16.35 -15.12 2.82
C ARG A 150 -17.74 -15.03 3.46
N ARG A 151 -17.82 -14.96 4.79
CA ARG A 151 -19.06 -14.77 5.55
C ARG A 151 -19.76 -13.47 5.15
N ALA A 152 -19.05 -12.35 5.06
CA ALA A 152 -19.60 -11.06 4.64
C ALA A 152 -20.27 -11.11 3.25
N ILE A 153 -19.70 -11.91 2.34
CA ILE A 153 -20.23 -12.06 0.99
C ILE A 153 -21.46 -12.98 0.99
N ARG A 154 -21.39 -14.12 1.69
CA ARG A 154 -22.43 -15.16 1.64
C ARG A 154 -23.64 -14.85 2.50
N GLU A 155 -23.41 -14.39 3.72
CA GLU A 155 -24.47 -14.23 4.72
C GLU A 155 -25.04 -12.82 4.74
N VAL A 156 -24.18 -11.81 4.57
CA VAL A 156 -24.61 -10.40 4.55
C VAL A 156 -24.92 -9.91 3.13
N GLY A 157 -24.43 -10.61 2.10
CA GLY A 157 -24.73 -10.30 0.70
C GLY A 157 -23.95 -9.13 0.13
N PHE A 158 -22.79 -8.77 0.70
CA PHE A 158 -21.97 -7.69 0.15
C PHE A 158 -21.21 -8.12 -1.11
N SER A 159 -21.11 -7.19 -2.07
CA SER A 159 -20.13 -7.30 -3.16
C SER A 159 -18.74 -6.91 -2.67
N LEU A 160 -17.71 -7.64 -3.14
CA LEU A 160 -16.30 -7.32 -2.88
C LEU A 160 -15.90 -5.91 -3.34
N ASP A 161 -16.54 -5.38 -4.38
CA ASP A 161 -16.25 -4.03 -4.91
C ASP A 161 -16.46 -2.95 -3.84
N ARG A 162 -17.37 -3.18 -2.89
CA ARG A 162 -17.64 -2.28 -1.76
C ARG A 162 -16.43 -2.10 -0.85
N PHE A 163 -15.53 -3.07 -0.82
CA PHE A 163 -14.35 -3.07 0.04
C PHE A 163 -13.06 -2.76 -0.73
N PHE A 164 -13.15 -2.54 -2.05
CA PHE A 164 -11.97 -2.28 -2.87
C PHE A 164 -11.30 -0.94 -2.55
N GLN A 165 -12.06 0.07 -2.14
CA GLN A 165 -11.51 1.35 -1.67
C GLN A 165 -11.62 1.44 -0.16
N HIS A 166 -10.50 1.73 0.52
CA HIS A 166 -10.44 1.74 1.99
C HIS A 166 -11.49 2.67 2.65
N GLY A 167 -11.82 3.81 2.03
CA GLY A 167 -12.89 4.69 2.52
C GLY A 167 -14.28 4.03 2.49
N HIS A 168 -14.59 3.29 1.41
CA HIS A 168 -15.82 2.51 1.31
C HIS A 168 -15.82 1.30 2.24
N ALA A 169 -14.67 0.64 2.39
CA ALA A 169 -14.48 -0.44 3.35
C ALA A 169 -14.74 0.05 4.78
N ASN A 170 -14.17 1.19 5.17
CA ASN A 170 -14.38 1.78 6.49
C ASN A 170 -15.87 2.05 6.75
N ALA A 171 -16.57 2.63 5.78
CA ALA A 171 -18.02 2.87 5.90
C ALA A 171 -18.83 1.56 6.01
N ALA A 172 -18.40 0.48 5.36
CA ALA A 172 -19.03 -0.84 5.48
C ALA A 172 -18.77 -1.47 6.86
N PHE A 173 -17.54 -1.39 7.37
CA PHE A 173 -17.17 -1.89 8.70
C PHE A 173 -17.92 -1.18 9.83
N GLN A 174 -18.28 0.09 9.61
CA GLN A 174 -19.06 0.90 10.55
C GLN A 174 -20.59 0.73 10.37
N SER A 175 -21.04 -0.03 9.37
CA SER A 175 -22.46 -0.16 9.08
C SER A 175 -23.18 -1.09 10.08
N PRO A 176 -24.44 -0.79 10.46
CA PRO A 176 -25.21 -1.69 11.33
C PRO A 176 -25.33 -3.08 10.72
N GLY A 177 -25.08 -4.11 11.53
CA GLY A 177 -25.16 -5.50 11.11
C GLY A 177 -23.87 -6.08 10.51
N PHE A 178 -22.83 -5.26 10.30
CA PHE A 178 -21.48 -5.77 10.05
C PHE A 178 -20.86 -6.24 11.37
N CYS A 179 -20.28 -7.43 11.40
CA CYS A 179 -19.62 -8.01 12.57
C CYS A 179 -18.10 -8.02 12.37
N PRO A 180 -17.36 -6.95 12.74
CA PRO A 180 -15.91 -6.91 12.60
C PRO A 180 -15.20 -7.45 13.84
N ALA A 181 -14.02 -8.05 13.65
CA ALA A 181 -13.03 -8.25 14.71
C ALA A 181 -11.81 -7.34 14.51
N HIS A 182 -11.18 -6.98 15.63
CA HIS A 182 -9.96 -6.18 15.65
C HIS A 182 -8.81 -6.95 16.30
N LEU A 183 -7.75 -7.19 15.53
CA LEU A 183 -6.55 -7.89 15.97
C LEU A 183 -5.49 -6.87 16.40
N LYS A 184 -5.01 -6.98 17.64
CA LYS A 184 -3.97 -6.11 18.21
C LYS A 184 -2.57 -6.54 17.75
N LEU A 185 -2.37 -6.58 16.44
CA LEU A 185 -1.16 -7.06 15.76
C LEU A 185 -0.81 -6.11 14.61
N ALA A 186 0.49 -5.95 14.34
CA ALA A 186 0.97 -5.17 13.20
C ALA A 186 1.25 -6.11 12.01
N LEU A 187 0.25 -6.33 11.16
CA LEU A 187 0.28 -7.35 10.10
C LEU A 187 0.54 -6.79 8.69
N SER A 188 0.57 -5.47 8.54
CA SER A 188 0.79 -4.80 7.25
C SER A 188 1.48 -3.46 7.41
N ALA A 189 2.11 -2.99 6.35
CA ALA A 189 2.81 -1.72 6.33
C ALA A 189 2.49 -0.91 5.08
N THR A 190 2.00 0.32 5.27
CA THR A 190 1.84 1.32 4.23
C THR A 190 3.18 2.00 3.97
N ILE A 191 3.66 1.99 2.73
CA ILE A 191 4.97 2.54 2.39
C ILE A 191 4.82 3.97 1.84
N LYS A 192 5.31 4.95 2.60
CA LYS A 192 5.35 6.37 2.23
C LYS A 192 6.75 6.74 1.77
N HIS A 193 7.11 6.25 0.59
CA HIS A 193 8.39 6.53 -0.05
C HIS A 193 8.40 7.92 -0.72
N PRO A 194 9.58 8.51 -1.01
CA PRO A 194 9.70 9.85 -1.60
C PRO A 194 8.99 10.04 -2.93
N ALA A 195 8.92 9.01 -3.78
CA ALA A 195 8.17 9.06 -5.04
C ALA A 195 6.65 8.81 -4.92
N SER A 196 6.07 8.83 -3.71
CA SER A 196 4.61 8.67 -3.52
C SER A 196 3.93 10.03 -3.54
N THR A 197 2.75 10.13 -4.14
CA THR A 197 2.04 11.42 -4.28
C THR A 197 1.84 12.12 -2.93
N VAL A 198 1.51 11.36 -1.87
CA VAL A 198 1.33 11.91 -0.52
C VAL A 198 2.65 12.41 0.07
N ALA A 199 3.76 11.69 -0.13
CA ALA A 199 5.07 12.14 0.36
C ALA A 199 5.54 13.40 -0.39
N LEU A 200 5.37 13.43 -1.71
CA LEU A 200 5.68 14.60 -2.53
C LEU A 200 4.84 15.80 -2.10
N GLU A 201 3.55 15.62 -1.88
CA GLU A 201 2.70 16.70 -1.35
C GLU A 201 3.21 17.23 0.00
N GLN A 202 3.48 16.32 0.95
CA GLN A 202 3.92 16.71 2.30
C GLN A 202 5.29 17.39 2.28
N SER A 203 6.23 16.88 1.49
CA SER A 203 7.59 17.41 1.41
C SER A 203 7.69 18.69 0.60
N LEU A 204 6.77 18.90 -0.35
CA LEU A 204 6.78 20.06 -1.25
C LEU A 204 5.71 21.11 -0.88
N ALA A 205 5.03 20.96 0.27
CA ALA A 205 4.03 21.89 0.77
C ALA A 205 4.55 23.34 0.90
N HIS A 206 5.86 23.52 1.03
CA HIS A 206 6.53 24.82 1.13
C HIS A 206 7.28 25.23 -0.15
N GLY A 207 7.12 24.48 -1.24
CA GLY A 207 7.73 24.77 -2.53
C GLY A 207 8.16 23.51 -3.28
N MET A 208 7.68 23.37 -4.52
CA MET A 208 8.11 22.32 -5.46
C MET A 208 9.43 22.74 -6.13
N THR A 209 10.55 22.51 -5.46
CA THR A 209 11.89 22.78 -6.00
C THR A 209 12.74 21.52 -6.03
N ARG A 210 13.82 21.56 -6.82
CA ARG A 210 14.84 20.51 -6.85
C ARG A 210 15.38 20.24 -5.45
N ASP A 211 15.74 21.29 -4.72
CA ASP A 211 16.40 21.17 -3.41
C ASP A 211 15.48 20.56 -2.36
N THR A 212 14.19 20.95 -2.34
CA THR A 212 13.21 20.37 -1.42
C THR A 212 12.95 18.90 -1.73
N LEU A 213 12.93 18.52 -3.01
CA LEU A 213 12.82 17.12 -3.42
C LEU A 213 14.05 16.31 -3.00
N VAL A 214 15.27 16.80 -3.25
CA VAL A 214 16.51 16.12 -2.84
C VAL A 214 16.54 15.93 -1.33
N ALA A 215 16.28 16.99 -0.55
CA ALA A 215 16.23 16.94 0.90
C ALA A 215 15.19 15.92 1.42
N SER A 216 14.06 15.75 0.72
CA SER A 216 13.05 14.76 1.10
C SER A 216 13.57 13.32 0.96
N VAL A 217 14.33 13.03 -0.11
CA VAL A 217 14.93 11.71 -0.34
C VAL A 217 16.07 11.47 0.64
N GLU A 218 16.91 12.47 0.91
CA GLU A 218 17.97 12.40 1.93
C GLU A 218 17.39 12.10 3.31
N SER A 219 16.36 12.85 3.72
CA SER A 219 15.68 12.65 5.01
C SER A 219 15.11 11.24 5.13
N PHE A 220 14.48 10.72 4.07
CA PHE A 220 13.99 9.35 4.05
C PHE A 220 15.13 8.33 4.28
N VAL A 221 16.24 8.45 3.56
CA VAL A 221 17.40 7.56 3.67
C VAL A 221 18.05 7.64 5.05
N GLU A 222 18.21 8.84 5.60
CA GLU A 222 18.78 9.05 6.94
C GLU A 222 17.92 8.42 8.03
N ARG A 223 16.59 8.61 7.97
CA ARG A 223 15.67 7.98 8.93
C ARG A 223 15.78 6.46 8.84
N ALA A 224 15.80 5.91 7.63
CA ALA A 224 15.93 4.47 7.40
C ALA A 224 17.22 3.88 7.96
N GLN A 225 18.34 4.61 7.87
CA GLN A 225 19.63 4.21 8.43
C GLN A 225 19.65 4.15 9.96
N ARG A 226 18.98 5.11 10.60
CA ARG A 226 18.94 5.23 12.06
C ARG A 226 17.92 4.27 12.67
N HIS A 227 16.89 3.91 11.92
CA HIS A 227 15.83 3.05 12.41
C HIS A 227 16.33 1.64 12.78
N ARG A 228 15.70 1.05 13.79
CA ARG A 228 15.96 -0.32 14.25
C ARG A 228 14.61 -1.01 14.35
N PHE A 229 14.48 -2.13 13.66
CA PHE A 229 13.28 -2.96 13.72
C PHE A 229 13.26 -3.73 15.04
N ASP A 230 12.09 -3.79 15.66
CA ASP A 230 11.84 -4.63 16.83
C ASP A 230 11.32 -6.01 16.41
N ARG A 231 10.98 -6.86 17.39
CA ARG A 231 10.49 -8.21 17.14
C ARG A 231 9.22 -8.24 16.28
N ASP A 232 8.35 -7.24 16.41
CA ASP A 232 7.05 -7.22 15.75
C ASP A 232 7.13 -6.66 14.32
N THR A 233 8.24 -5.99 13.99
CA THR A 233 8.48 -5.31 12.71
C THR A 233 9.71 -5.80 11.94
N ASP A 234 10.48 -6.75 12.48
CA ASP A 234 11.69 -7.32 11.84
C ASP A 234 11.43 -7.93 10.46
N TRP A 235 10.21 -8.41 10.21
CA TRP A 235 9.81 -8.91 8.89
C TRP A 235 9.91 -7.85 7.79
N MET A 236 9.93 -6.56 8.14
CA MET A 236 10.12 -5.43 7.22
C MET A 236 11.59 -5.13 6.94
N ALA A 237 12.54 -5.63 7.75
CA ALA A 237 13.93 -5.18 7.72
C ALA A 237 14.59 -5.37 6.36
N LYS A 238 14.39 -6.54 5.74
CA LYS A 238 14.92 -6.82 4.40
C LYS A 238 14.34 -5.91 3.32
N PRO A 239 13.01 -5.85 3.08
CA PRO A 239 12.48 -4.98 2.03
C PRO A 239 12.73 -3.48 2.33
N ALA A 240 12.75 -3.06 3.59
CA ALA A 240 13.14 -1.70 3.98
C ALA A 240 14.60 -1.37 3.61
N GLY A 241 15.52 -2.31 3.82
CA GLY A 241 16.91 -2.19 3.37
C GLY A 241 17.01 -2.02 1.86
N GLU A 242 16.29 -2.83 1.09
CA GLU A 242 16.26 -2.76 -0.37
C GLU A 242 15.72 -1.42 -0.89
N ILE A 243 14.65 -0.87 -0.26
CA ILE A 243 14.16 0.49 -0.56
C ILE A 243 15.23 1.54 -0.24
N THR A 244 15.89 1.41 0.91
CA THR A 244 16.90 2.38 1.36
C THR A 244 18.08 2.41 0.40
N ASP A 245 18.57 1.25 -0.01
CA ASP A 245 19.67 1.13 -0.97
C ASP A 245 19.29 1.67 -2.35
N PHE A 246 18.04 1.46 -2.77
CA PHE A 246 17.51 2.07 -3.98
C PHE A 246 17.54 3.60 -3.91
N PHE A 247 17.02 4.22 -2.85
CA PHE A 247 17.02 5.69 -2.74
C PHE A 247 18.43 6.29 -2.55
N ARG A 248 19.36 5.57 -1.91
CA ARG A 248 20.79 5.93 -1.94
C ARG A 248 21.36 5.93 -3.36
N ARG A 249 20.92 5.01 -4.21
CA ARG A 249 21.31 5.01 -5.63
C ARG A 249 20.69 6.20 -6.34
N VAL A 250 19.41 6.50 -6.12
CA VAL A 250 18.75 7.70 -6.69
C VAL A 250 19.53 8.97 -6.34
N LEU A 251 19.91 9.16 -5.07
CA LEU A 251 20.70 10.32 -4.62
C LEU A 251 22.10 10.42 -5.25
N ARG A 252 22.73 9.29 -5.60
CA ARG A 252 24.02 9.29 -6.31
C ARG A 252 23.92 9.68 -7.78
N HIS A 253 22.71 9.78 -8.31
CA HIS A 253 22.43 10.00 -9.72
C HIS A 253 21.56 11.26 -9.91
N LEU A 254 21.99 12.38 -9.36
CA LEU A 254 21.40 13.70 -9.62
C LEU A 254 21.74 14.18 -11.04
N ARG A 255 20.83 14.95 -11.65
CA ARG A 255 21.04 15.60 -12.96
C ARG A 255 21.78 16.92 -12.88
#